data_AF-A0A224YGX2-F1
#
_entry.id   AF-A0A224YGX2-F1
#
_cell.length_a   1.000
_cell.length_b   1.000
_cell.length_c   1.000
_cell.angle_alpha   90.00
_cell.angle_beta   90.00
_cell.angle_gamma   90.00
#
_symmetry.space_group_name_H-M   'P 1'
#
loop_
_entity.id
_entity.type
_entity.pdbx_description
1 polymer ?
#
loop_
_entity_poly.entity_id
_entity_poly.type
_entity_poly.pdbx_seq_one_letter_code
_entity_poly.pdbx_strand_id
1 'polypeptide(L)'
;MMANTVKRTLPLLVLLFGIVDSFSEWCDADSNRRLEQAIEAVLVDIPPEVTSEEYGRVSPPFPLIFQGYKVTGLNLLRREGPLRTHCGNGSQVVNFDVAASEDPILCSLR
;
A
#
# COMPACT_ATOMS: atom_id res chain seq x y z
N MET A 1 10.09 -50.49 -23.96
CA MET A 1 9.45 -50.02 -22.71
C MET A 1 9.72 -48.52 -22.56
N MET A 2 9.07 -47.65 -23.37
CA MET A 2 9.31 -46.19 -23.39
C MET A 2 8.05 -45.41 -23.84
N ALA A 3 6.85 -45.81 -23.41
CA ALA A 3 5.60 -45.16 -23.82
C ALA A 3 4.96 -44.27 -22.72
N ASN A 4 5.46 -44.34 -21.48
CA ASN A 4 4.83 -43.69 -20.33
C ASN A 4 5.43 -42.33 -19.94
N THR A 5 6.58 -41.96 -20.50
CA THR A 5 7.26 -40.69 -20.17
C THR A 5 6.63 -39.50 -20.87
N VAL A 6 6.19 -39.66 -22.12
CA VAL A 6 5.61 -38.58 -22.96
C VAL A 6 4.22 -38.13 -22.48
N LYS A 7 3.42 -39.03 -21.91
CA LYS A 7 2.07 -38.71 -21.41
C LYS A 7 2.07 -37.96 -20.07
N ARG A 8 3.16 -38.06 -19.29
CA ARG A 8 3.29 -37.40 -17.98
C ARG A 8 3.92 -36.00 -18.06
N THR A 9 4.66 -35.68 -19.12
CA THR A 9 5.30 -34.38 -19.28
C THR A 9 4.33 -33.29 -19.75
N LEU A 10 3.34 -33.63 -20.59
CA LEU A 10 2.31 -32.68 -21.05
C LEU A 10 1.50 -32.02 -19.92
N PRO A 11 0.91 -32.74 -18.95
CA PRO A 11 0.13 -32.13 -17.88
C PRO A 11 1.00 -31.29 -16.94
N LEU A 12 2.27 -31.67 -16.77
CA LEU A 12 3.23 -30.89 -15.97
C LEU A 12 3.57 -29.56 -16.65
N LEU A 13 3.71 -29.55 -17.98
CA LEU A 13 3.90 -28.34 -18.78
C LEU A 13 2.69 -27.40 -18.65
N VAL A 14 1.47 -27.94 -18.78
CA VAL A 14 0.22 -27.15 -18.67
C VAL A 14 0.07 -26.54 -17.27
N LEU A 15 0.44 -27.26 -16.22
CA LEU A 15 0.48 -26.71 -14.84
C LEU A 15 1.50 -25.58 -14.70
N LEU A 16 2.68 -25.70 -15.30
CA LEU A 16 3.72 -24.68 -15.22
C LEU A 16 3.35 -23.41 -16.04
N PHE A 17 2.72 -23.56 -17.20
CA PHE A 17 2.29 -22.41 -18.02
C PHE A 17 1.01 -21.76 -17.49
N GLY A 18 0.02 -22.54 -17.02
CA GLY A 18 -1.23 -21.99 -16.48
C GLY A 18 -1.04 -21.17 -15.20
N ILE A 19 -0.03 -21.48 -14.39
CA ILE A 19 0.32 -20.66 -13.22
C ILE A 19 0.88 -19.29 -13.66
N VAL A 20 1.64 -19.23 -14.77
CA VAL A 20 2.20 -17.97 -15.27
C VAL A 20 1.11 -17.06 -15.84
N ASP A 21 0.10 -17.64 -16.50
CA ASP A 21 -1.05 -16.89 -17.03
C ASP A 21 -1.92 -16.31 -15.90
N SER A 22 -2.10 -17.00 -14.78
CA SER A 22 -2.83 -16.45 -13.62
C SER A 22 -2.11 -15.27 -12.94
N PHE A 23 -0.78 -15.20 -13.02
CA PHE A 23 -0.02 -14.06 -12.48
C PHE A 23 0.03 -12.87 -13.44
N SER A 24 -0.06 -13.09 -14.76
CA SER A 24 -0.16 -12.00 -15.74
C SER A 24 -1.55 -11.36 -15.73
N GLU A 25 -2.61 -12.13 -15.48
CA GLU A 25 -3.99 -11.63 -15.33
C GLU A 25 -4.15 -10.71 -14.10
N TRP A 26 -3.34 -10.88 -13.06
CA TRP A 26 -3.29 -9.98 -11.90
C TRP A 26 -2.67 -8.60 -12.22
N CYS A 27 -1.88 -8.52 -13.29
CA CYS A 27 -1.26 -7.28 -13.78
C CYS A 27 -2.12 -6.57 -14.82
N ASP A 28 -3.30 -7.10 -15.14
CA ASP A 28 -4.19 -6.50 -16.11
C ASP A 28 -4.86 -5.25 -15.54
N ALA A 29 -4.90 -4.19 -16.36
CA ALA A 29 -5.26 -2.84 -15.92
C ALA A 29 -6.70 -2.73 -15.39
N ASP A 30 -7.59 -3.67 -15.74
CA ASP A 30 -8.98 -3.75 -15.30
C ASP A 30 -9.15 -4.19 -13.83
N SER A 31 -8.13 -4.81 -13.22
CA SER A 31 -8.13 -5.21 -11.80
C SER A 31 -8.02 -4.00 -10.83
N ASN A 32 -7.67 -2.82 -11.34
CA ASN A 32 -7.35 -1.65 -10.51
C ASN A 32 -8.53 -0.99 -9.80
N ARG A 33 -9.79 -1.21 -10.23
CA ARG A 33 -10.93 -0.50 -9.60
C ARG A 33 -11.10 -0.83 -8.13
N ARG A 34 -10.92 -2.10 -7.74
CA ARG A 34 -11.03 -2.52 -6.33
C ARG A 34 -9.89 -1.95 -5.49
N LEU A 35 -8.69 -1.89 -6.07
CA LEU A 35 -7.53 -1.30 -5.42
C LEU A 35 -7.71 0.22 -5.23
N GLU A 36 -8.17 0.92 -6.27
CA GLU A 36 -8.52 2.34 -6.19
C GLU A 36 -9.56 2.61 -5.09
N GLN A 37 -10.62 1.80 -5.03
CA GLN A 37 -11.64 1.89 -3.99
C GLN A 37 -11.08 1.62 -2.60
N ALA A 38 -10.18 0.65 -2.45
CA ALA A 38 -9.53 0.35 -1.18
C ALA A 38 -8.62 1.50 -0.73
N ILE A 39 -7.84 2.09 -1.64
CA ILE A 39 -7.00 3.26 -1.37
C ILE A 39 -7.87 4.44 -0.92
N GLU A 40 -8.95 4.73 -1.65
CA GLU A 40 -9.88 5.81 -1.30
C GLU A 40 -10.56 5.57 0.05
N ALA A 41 -11.01 4.34 0.32
CA ALA A 41 -11.61 4.00 1.61
C ALA A 41 -10.65 4.21 2.78
N VAL A 42 -9.38 3.81 2.63
CA VAL A 42 -8.35 4.01 3.66
C VAL A 42 -8.08 5.50 3.87
N LEU A 43 -7.99 6.30 2.80
CA LEU A 43 -7.75 7.75 2.92
C LEU A 43 -8.91 8.48 3.61
N VAL A 44 -10.15 8.04 3.40
CA VAL A 44 -11.35 8.62 4.04
C VAL A 44 -11.45 8.24 5.52
N ASP A 45 -10.94 7.08 5.91
CA ASP A 45 -10.98 6.60 7.30
C ASP A 45 -9.91 7.24 8.19
N ILE A 46 -8.98 8.01 7.61
CA ILE A 46 -7.99 8.76 8.38
C ILE A 46 -8.72 9.76 9.28
N PRO A 47 -8.48 9.75 10.60
CA PRO A 47 -9.14 10.68 11.51
C PRO A 47 -8.64 12.12 11.23
N PRO A 48 -9.50 13.13 11.45
CA PRO A 48 -9.13 14.53 11.25
C PRO A 48 -8.04 15.01 12.19
N GLU A 49 -7.85 14.31 13.31
CA GLU A 49 -6.87 14.60 14.34
C GLU A 49 -6.21 13.31 14.82
N VAL A 50 -4.88 13.33 14.88
CA VAL A 50 -4.05 12.27 15.48
C VAL A 50 -3.21 12.91 16.56
N THR A 51 -3.29 12.38 17.78
CA THR A 51 -2.45 12.79 18.90
C THR A 51 -1.55 11.65 19.32
N SER A 52 -0.26 11.91 19.49
CA SER A 52 0.64 10.93 20.09
C SER A 52 0.45 10.88 21.60
N GLU A 53 0.66 9.70 22.17
CA GLU A 53 0.86 9.57 23.60
C GLU A 53 2.17 10.25 24.02
N GLU A 54 2.26 10.63 25.29
CA GLU A 54 3.49 11.15 25.89
C GLU A 54 4.55 10.04 25.87
N TYR A 55 5.62 10.20 25.09
CA TYR A 55 6.78 9.34 25.24
C TYR A 55 7.47 9.71 26.55
N GLY A 56 7.23 8.87 27.56
CA GLY A 56 7.56 9.14 28.96
C GLY A 56 8.96 9.72 29.17
N ARG A 57 8.99 10.80 29.95
CA ARG A 57 10.09 11.32 30.77
C ARG A 57 11.49 10.90 30.29
N VAL A 58 12.03 11.59 29.30
CA VAL A 58 13.47 11.53 29.00
C VAL A 58 14.22 12.03 30.24
N SER A 59 14.99 11.14 30.85
CA SER A 59 15.82 11.43 32.01
C SER A 59 16.85 12.53 31.68
N PRO A 60 17.26 13.38 32.64
CA PRO A 60 18.25 14.45 32.42
C PRO A 60 19.51 13.94 31.69
N PRO A 61 20.17 14.76 30.83
CA PRO A 61 20.33 16.21 30.97
C PRO A 61 19.59 17.07 29.93
N PHE A 62 18.68 16.50 29.14
CA PHE A 62 17.98 17.26 28.10
C PHE A 62 16.66 17.87 28.64
N PRO A 63 16.51 19.21 28.67
CA PRO A 63 15.33 19.87 29.24
C PRO A 63 14.12 19.88 28.29
N LEU A 64 14.20 19.25 27.11
CA LEU A 64 13.11 19.23 26.14
C LEU A 64 12.18 18.05 26.44
N ILE A 65 11.15 18.33 27.22
CA ILE A 65 10.02 17.41 27.40
C ILE A 65 9.03 17.70 26.28
N PHE A 66 8.91 16.79 25.32
CA PHE A 66 7.85 16.83 24.32
C PHE A 66 6.62 16.13 24.89
N GLN A 67 5.54 16.88 25.19
CA GLN A 67 4.30 16.34 25.77
C GLN A 67 3.41 15.63 24.72
N GLY A 68 4.04 15.11 23.67
CA GLY A 68 3.40 14.58 22.48
C GLY A 68 3.25 15.61 21.36
N TYR A 69 2.79 15.11 20.22
CA TYR A 69 2.47 15.92 19.04
C TYR A 69 1.00 15.73 18.67
N LYS A 70 0.44 16.75 18.05
CA LYS A 70 -0.88 16.73 17.43
C LYS A 70 -0.72 17.02 15.94
N VAL A 71 -1.31 16.16 15.11
CA VAL A 71 -1.42 16.37 13.66
C VAL A 71 -2.90 16.52 13.32
N THR A 72 -3.22 17.55 12.55
CA THR A 72 -4.58 17.80 12.04
C THR A 72 -4.58 17.93 10.54
N GLY A 73 -5.67 17.49 9.89
CA GLY A 73 -5.87 17.63 8.45
C GLY A 73 -5.37 16.46 7.59
N LEU A 74 -4.89 15.36 8.19
CA LEU A 74 -4.50 14.17 7.42
C LEU A 74 -5.68 13.54 6.67
N ASN A 75 -6.91 13.72 7.17
CA ASN A 75 -8.15 13.31 6.51
C ASN A 75 -8.45 14.09 5.21
N LEU A 76 -7.69 15.15 4.92
CA LEU A 76 -7.77 15.93 3.68
C LEU A 76 -6.83 15.39 2.60
N LEU A 77 -6.04 14.36 2.90
CA LEU A 77 -5.19 13.70 1.91
C LEU A 77 -6.05 13.03 0.84
N ARG A 78 -5.76 13.34 -0.41
CA ARG A 78 -6.34 12.72 -1.60
C ARG A 78 -5.23 12.19 -2.48
N ARG A 79 -5.55 11.14 -3.23
CA ARG A 79 -4.64 10.61 -4.25
C ARG A 79 -4.45 11.66 -5.35
N GLU A 80 -3.21 11.87 -5.74
CA GLU A 80 -2.83 12.75 -6.83
C GLU A 80 -2.37 11.91 -8.03
N GLY A 81 -3.04 12.07 -9.16
CA GLY A 81 -2.70 11.36 -10.40
C GLY A 81 -3.06 9.86 -10.42
N PRO A 82 -2.61 9.14 -11.48
CA PRO A 82 -2.94 7.73 -11.68
C PRO A 82 -2.08 6.79 -10.82
N LEU A 83 -2.55 5.55 -10.63
CA LEU A 83 -1.75 4.48 -10.03
C LEU A 83 -0.60 4.07 -10.96
N ARG A 84 0.61 3.95 -10.41
CA ARG A 84 1.79 3.46 -11.13
C ARG A 84 2.06 2.03 -10.67
N THR A 85 1.74 1.06 -11.52
CA THR A 85 1.83 -0.37 -11.21
C THR A 85 3.04 -0.99 -11.88
N HIS A 86 3.85 -1.71 -11.12
CA HIS A 86 4.96 -2.51 -11.60
C HIS A 86 4.77 -3.95 -11.18
N CYS A 87 4.84 -4.85 -12.15
CA CYS A 87 4.77 -6.29 -11.93
C CYS A 87 6.12 -6.94 -12.21
N GLY A 88 6.60 -7.76 -11.28
CA GLY A 88 7.85 -8.49 -11.43
C GLY A 88 7.98 -9.57 -10.36
N ASN A 89 8.61 -10.69 -10.70
CA ASN A 89 8.89 -11.79 -9.78
C ASN A 89 7.64 -12.29 -9.01
N GLY A 90 6.47 -12.33 -9.68
CA GLY A 90 5.20 -12.75 -9.06
C GLY A 90 4.64 -11.75 -8.04
N SER A 91 5.18 -10.54 -7.96
CA SER A 91 4.74 -9.47 -7.08
C SER A 91 4.20 -8.30 -7.90
N GLN A 92 3.19 -7.62 -7.34
CA GLN A 92 2.66 -6.35 -7.83
C GLN A 92 3.03 -5.25 -6.84
N VAL A 93 3.63 -4.18 -7.34
CA VAL A 93 3.95 -2.98 -6.57
C VAL A 93 3.14 -1.84 -7.16
N VAL A 94 2.40 -1.13 -6.32
CA VAL A 94 1.58 0.02 -6.74
C VAL A 94 2.03 1.25 -5.99
N ASN A 95 2.42 2.27 -6.76
CA ASN A 95 2.89 3.54 -6.25
C ASN A 95 1.91 4.64 -6.66
N PHE A 96 1.54 5.49 -5.71
CA PHE A 96 0.69 6.64 -5.94
C PHE A 96 1.11 7.78 -5.03
N ASP A 97 0.86 9.01 -5.48
CA ASP A 97 1.17 10.20 -4.72
C ASP A 97 -0.10 10.62 -3.95
N VAL A 98 0.09 11.24 -2.79
CA VAL A 98 -0.98 11.81 -1.98
C VAL A 98 -0.66 13.26 -1.65
N ALA A 99 -1.65 14.11 -1.79
CA ALA A 99 -1.55 15.54 -1.50
C ALA A 99 -2.77 16.01 -0.71
N ALA A 100 -2.60 17.06 0.09
CA ALA A 100 -3.75 17.71 0.73
C ALA A 100 -4.59 18.39 -0.35
N SER A 101 -5.90 18.12 -0.38
CA SER A 101 -6.80 18.74 -1.35
C SER A 101 -7.07 20.22 -1.04
N GLU A 102 -6.94 20.61 0.23
CA GLU A 102 -7.33 21.93 0.76
C GLU A 102 -6.29 22.42 1.79
N ASP A 103 -6.77 22.97 2.92
CA ASP A 103 -5.99 23.55 4.01
C ASP A 103 -4.72 22.76 4.39
N PRO A 104 -3.68 23.44 4.90
CA PRO A 104 -2.42 22.80 5.23
C PRO A 104 -2.60 21.75 6.33
N ILE A 105 -1.88 20.63 6.21
CA ILE A 105 -1.69 19.69 7.32
C ILE A 105 -0.86 20.40 8.38
N LEU A 106 -1.42 20.54 9.58
CA LEU A 106 -0.76 21.23 10.68
C LEU A 106 -0.22 20.23 11.69
N CYS A 107 1.05 20.43 12.07
CA CYS A 107 1.72 19.72 13.14
C CYS A 107 2.00 20.71 14.26
N SER A 108 1.50 20.42 15.47
CA SER A 108 1.76 21.24 16.66
C SER A 108 2.29 20.37 17.80
N LEU A 109 3.11 20.98 18.65
CA LEU A 109 3.45 20.39 19.94
C LEU A 109 2.30 20.61 20.91
N ARG A 110 2.09 19.65 21.80
CA ARG A 110 1.13 19.77 22.90
C ARG A 110 1.79 20.32 24.15
#